data_AF-A0A0D0AN93-F1
#
_entry.id   AF-A0A0D0AN93-F1
#
_cell.length_a   1.000
_cell.length_b   1.000
_cell.length_c   1.000
_cell.angle_alpha   90.00
_cell.angle_beta   90.00
_cell.angle_gamma   90.00
#
_symmetry.space_group_name_H-M   'P 1'
#
loop_
_entity.id
_entity.type
_entity.pdbx_description
1 polymer ?
#
loop_
_entity_poly.entity_id
_entity_poly.type
_entity_poly.pdbx_seq_one_letter_code
_entity_poly.pdbx_strand_id
1 'polypeptide(L)'
;IWLAVRSPNLHRRVKEFLFKLMHGAQWIGNQWKHINGYESRAMCQHCNELENMEHILISCQRPHQSPIWELASSIWPKEYGPWPDISLGTIPGCSLLQFHDEKHNVLPEAQRLFTILVTEAAHLIWKSHCEIVIDCNGKNISVTEAYNRFKSAINEQLQCDICQTNQFRWKHCAISKSLVKLTWDPVIKLSPDLPNDWVGKSEVLVGFEPLTSFIADPHPP
;
A
#
# COMPACT_ATOMS: atom_id res chain seq x y z
N ILE A 1 12.52 2.38 -14.07
CA ILE A 1 11.74 2.83 -12.89
C ILE A 1 10.79 3.98 -13.26
N TRP A 2 11.28 5.12 -13.76
CA TRP A 2 10.42 6.28 -14.09
C TRP A 2 9.21 5.95 -15.00
N LEU A 3 9.41 5.17 -16.07
CA LEU A 3 8.32 4.71 -16.93
C LEU A 3 7.33 3.79 -16.20
N ALA A 4 7.81 3.02 -15.23
CA ALA A 4 7.03 2.02 -14.49
C ALA A 4 5.99 2.68 -13.57
N VAL A 5 6.30 3.85 -13.03
CA VAL A 5 5.37 4.67 -12.23
C VAL A 5 4.19 5.19 -13.06
N ARG A 6 4.31 5.22 -14.40
CA ARG A 6 3.19 5.60 -15.28
C ARG A 6 2.19 4.47 -15.52
N SER A 7 2.42 3.28 -14.96
CA SER A 7 1.57 2.09 -15.11
C SER A 7 0.07 2.42 -14.93
N PRO A 8 -0.83 1.90 -15.78
CA PRO A 8 -2.28 2.09 -15.61
C PRO A 8 -2.80 1.48 -14.30
N ASN A 9 -2.07 0.53 -13.71
CA ASN A 9 -2.43 -0.12 -12.44
C ASN A 9 -2.22 0.77 -11.21
N LEU A 10 -1.65 1.98 -11.37
CA LEU A 10 -1.40 2.90 -10.28
C LEU A 10 -2.41 4.06 -10.30
N HIS A 11 -3.01 4.35 -9.16
CA HIS A 11 -3.85 5.54 -8.99
C HIS A 11 -3.04 6.82 -9.05
N ARG A 12 -3.67 7.92 -9.49
CA ARG A 12 -3.02 9.22 -9.66
C ARG A 12 -2.27 9.68 -8.40
N ARG A 13 -2.90 9.57 -7.23
CA ARG A 13 -2.29 9.93 -5.93
C ARG A 13 -0.97 9.17 -5.68
N VAL A 14 -0.95 7.89 -6.00
CA VAL A 14 0.21 7.02 -5.85
C VAL A 14 1.29 7.38 -6.87
N LYS A 15 0.92 7.68 -8.12
CA LYS A 15 1.86 8.16 -9.14
C LYS A 15 2.55 9.45 -8.72
N GLU A 16 1.78 10.40 -8.20
CA GLU A 16 2.31 11.68 -7.70
C GLU A 16 3.25 11.47 -6.51
N PHE A 17 2.87 10.59 -5.57
CA PHE A 17 3.74 10.19 -4.47
C PHE A 17 5.05 9.55 -4.93
N LEU A 18 4.98 8.52 -5.78
CA LEU A 18 6.16 7.82 -6.30
C LEU A 18 7.05 8.75 -7.13
N PHE A 19 6.47 9.66 -7.90
CA PHE A 19 7.23 10.68 -8.62
C PHE A 19 8.01 11.55 -7.64
N LYS A 20 7.36 12.09 -6.60
CA LYS A 20 8.04 12.91 -5.58
C LYS A 20 9.11 12.13 -4.83
N LEU A 21 8.83 10.87 -4.49
CA LEU A 21 9.76 9.94 -3.85
C LEU A 21 11.05 9.78 -4.65
N MET A 22 10.93 9.50 -5.96
CA MET A 22 12.10 9.31 -6.83
C MET A 22 12.94 10.58 -7.02
N HIS A 23 12.33 11.77 -6.89
CA HIS A 23 13.01 13.05 -7.13
C HIS A 23 13.42 13.77 -5.84
N GLY A 24 13.19 13.18 -4.66
CA GLY A 24 13.45 13.83 -3.38
C GLY A 24 12.66 15.13 -3.18
N ALA A 25 11.47 15.22 -3.79
CA ALA A 25 10.65 16.43 -3.80
C ALA A 25 9.72 16.55 -2.57
N GLN A 26 9.84 15.64 -1.59
CA GLN A 26 9.12 15.73 -0.33
C GLN A 26 9.86 16.62 0.67
N TRP A 27 9.08 17.37 1.45
CA TRP A 27 9.56 18.15 2.57
C TRP A 27 9.82 17.27 3.80
N ILE A 28 11.07 16.83 3.96
CA ILE A 28 11.51 15.94 5.04
C ILE A 28 12.90 16.34 5.56
N GLY A 29 13.19 15.97 6.80
CA GLY A 29 14.55 16.05 7.35
C GLY A 29 15.14 17.46 7.27
N ASN A 30 16.34 17.55 6.71
CA ASN A 30 17.11 18.80 6.61
C ASN A 30 16.36 19.94 5.90
N GLN A 31 15.36 19.66 5.06
CA GLN A 31 14.57 20.71 4.41
C GLN A 31 13.85 21.60 5.45
N TRP A 32 13.40 21.02 6.57
CA TRP A 32 12.74 21.75 7.66
C TRP A 32 13.69 22.64 8.47
N LYS A 33 15.00 22.35 8.49
CA LYS A 33 15.98 23.11 9.29
C LYS A 33 16.14 24.57 8.87
N HIS A 34 15.73 24.90 7.64
CA HIS A 34 15.83 26.24 7.10
C HIS A 34 14.54 27.05 7.27
N ILE A 35 13.48 26.48 7.85
CA ILE A 35 12.25 27.21 8.18
C ILE A 35 12.21 27.49 9.67
N ASN A 36 12.23 28.78 10.01
CA ASN A 36 12.09 29.28 11.37
C ASN A 36 10.79 28.77 12.02
N GLY A 37 10.91 28.14 13.19
CA GLY A 37 9.80 27.64 13.99
C GLY A 37 9.32 26.23 13.62
N TYR A 38 9.93 25.59 12.63
CA TYR A 38 9.59 24.24 12.18
C TYR A 38 10.78 23.28 12.13
N GLU A 39 11.94 23.69 12.64
CA GLU A 39 13.18 22.93 12.61
C GLU A 39 13.07 21.58 13.31
N SER A 40 12.19 21.49 14.32
CA SER A 40 11.90 20.23 15.03
C SER A 40 11.29 19.15 14.13
N ARG A 41 10.68 19.50 13.00
CA ARG A 41 10.14 18.56 12.00
C ARG A 41 11.24 17.85 11.19
N ALA A 42 12.49 18.28 11.30
CA ALA A 42 13.60 17.56 10.68
C ALA A 42 13.85 16.20 11.35
N MET A 43 13.48 16.06 12.62
CA MET A 43 13.75 14.87 13.41
C MET A 43 12.47 14.09 13.63
N CYS A 44 12.56 12.76 13.64
CA CYS A 44 11.45 11.90 13.98
C CYS A 44 11.07 12.12 15.45
N GLN A 45 9.85 12.58 15.70
CA GLN A 45 9.38 12.84 17.07
C GLN A 45 9.20 11.57 17.92
N HIS A 46 9.39 10.39 17.33
CA HIS A 46 9.30 9.10 18.04
C HIS A 46 10.67 8.57 18.48
N CYS A 47 11.62 8.44 17.55
CA CYS A 47 12.95 7.86 17.83
C CYS A 47 14.11 8.85 17.70
N ASN A 48 13.83 10.12 17.38
CA ASN A 48 14.81 11.19 17.27
C ASN A 48 15.91 10.98 16.20
N GLU A 49 15.65 10.15 15.20
CA GLU A 49 16.49 10.05 14.00
C GLU A 49 16.19 11.17 13.00
N LEU A 50 17.16 11.54 12.16
CA LEU A 50 16.93 12.49 11.07
C LEU A 50 15.98 11.87 10.05
N GLU A 51 14.85 12.53 9.77
CA GLU A 51 13.86 11.96 8.87
C GLU A 51 14.35 11.93 7.43
N ASN A 52 14.24 10.76 6.81
CA ASN A 52 14.40 10.54 5.38
C ASN A 52 13.35 9.52 4.91
N MET A 53 13.21 9.30 3.60
CA MET A 53 12.16 8.42 3.07
C MET A 53 12.35 6.95 3.46
N GLU A 54 13.57 6.47 3.60
CA GLU A 54 13.84 5.11 4.05
C GLU A 54 13.47 4.94 5.53
N HIS A 55 13.80 5.93 6.37
CA HIS A 55 13.35 5.97 7.75
C HIS A 55 11.83 5.92 7.83
N ILE A 56 11.14 6.88 7.20
CA ILE A 56 9.68 7.01 7.28
C ILE A 56 8.97 5.75 6.76
N LEU A 57 9.41 5.23 5.61
CA LEU A 57 8.71 4.13 4.96
C LEU A 57 9.11 2.76 5.52
N ILE A 58 10.34 2.55 5.98
CA ILE A 58 10.90 1.19 6.18
C ILE A 58 11.44 0.95 7.60
N SER A 59 12.22 1.87 8.16
CA SER A 59 12.94 1.58 9.42
C SER A 59 12.38 2.27 10.67
N CYS A 60 11.39 3.16 10.54
CA CYS A 60 10.80 3.86 11.67
C CYS A 60 10.00 2.91 12.58
N GLN A 61 10.20 3.02 13.89
CA GLN A 61 9.52 2.20 14.91
C GLN A 61 8.14 2.75 15.33
N ARG A 62 7.58 3.71 14.58
CA ARG A 62 6.27 4.27 14.94
C ARG A 62 5.20 3.16 14.87
N PRO A 63 4.21 3.18 15.79
CA PRO A 63 3.23 2.10 15.92
C PRO A 63 2.41 1.74 14.67
N HIS A 64 2.36 2.62 13.67
CA HIS A 64 1.58 2.41 12.45
C HIS A 64 2.37 1.82 11.28
N GLN A 65 3.71 1.90 11.30
CA GLN A 65 4.52 1.57 10.13
C GLN A 65 4.59 0.05 9.91
N SER A 66 5.02 -0.70 10.93
CA SER A 66 5.18 -2.16 10.83
C SER A 66 3.85 -2.86 10.55
N PRO A 67 2.74 -2.53 11.25
CA PRO A 67 1.46 -3.20 11.00
C PRO A 67 0.94 -3.04 9.58
N ILE A 68 1.23 -1.91 8.90
CA ILE A 68 0.81 -1.72 7.50
C ILE A 68 1.59 -2.67 6.57
N TRP A 69 2.90 -2.81 6.76
CA TRP A 69 3.71 -3.76 5.97
C TRP A 69 3.36 -5.21 6.28
N GLU A 70 3.17 -5.54 7.55
CA GLU A 70 2.76 -6.88 7.97
C GLU A 70 1.41 -7.24 7.35
N LEU A 71 0.44 -6.32 7.37
CA LEU A 71 -0.85 -6.54 6.74
C LEU A 71 -0.73 -6.71 5.22
N ALA A 72 0.05 -5.86 4.54
CA ALA A 72 0.33 -6.02 3.11
C ALA A 72 0.93 -7.39 2.79
N SER A 73 1.92 -7.84 3.58
CA SER A 73 2.55 -9.14 3.42
C SER A 73 1.60 -10.31 3.71
N SER A 74 0.67 -10.15 4.65
CA SER A 74 -0.32 -11.19 4.99
C SER A 74 -1.38 -11.40 3.90
N ILE A 75 -1.65 -10.37 3.10
CA ILE A 75 -2.57 -10.46 1.95
C ILE A 75 -1.90 -11.17 0.76
N TRP A 76 -0.57 -11.20 0.72
CA TRP A 76 0.17 -11.82 -0.37
C TRP A 76 -0.08 -13.33 -0.45
N PRO A 77 -0.63 -13.83 -1.58
CA PRO A 77 -0.93 -15.25 -1.73
C PRO A 77 0.33 -16.11 -1.73
N LYS A 78 0.32 -17.20 -0.96
CA LYS A 78 1.47 -18.12 -0.86
C LYS A 78 1.79 -18.79 -2.19
N GLU A 79 0.81 -18.94 -3.07
CA GLU A 79 0.95 -19.51 -4.41
C GLU A 79 1.83 -18.64 -5.32
N TYR A 80 1.95 -17.35 -5.03
CA TYR A 80 2.85 -16.43 -5.74
C TYR A 80 4.27 -16.39 -5.17
N GLY A 81 4.56 -17.27 -4.20
CA GLY A 81 5.86 -17.38 -3.57
C GLY A 81 6.04 -16.47 -2.35
N PRO A 82 7.27 -16.35 -1.83
CA PRO A 82 7.55 -15.52 -0.66
C PRO A 82 7.27 -14.04 -0.94
N TRP A 83 6.86 -13.30 0.10
CA TRP A 83 6.76 -11.85 0.03
C TRP A 83 8.15 -11.25 -0.26
N PRO A 84 8.30 -10.43 -1.32
CA PRO A 84 9.58 -9.79 -1.63
C PRO A 84 10.05 -8.80 -0.57
N ASP A 85 11.37 -8.69 -0.42
CA ASP A 85 11.97 -7.68 0.45
C ASP A 85 11.66 -6.25 -0.02
N ILE A 86 11.17 -5.43 0.91
CA ILE A 86 10.81 -4.04 0.65
C ILE A 86 12.01 -3.14 0.97
N SER A 87 12.49 -2.45 -0.07
CA SER A 87 13.52 -1.43 0.02
C SER A 87 13.04 -0.13 -0.61
N LEU A 88 13.79 0.97 -0.41
CA LEU A 88 13.50 2.24 -1.05
C LEU A 88 13.54 2.14 -2.59
N GLY A 89 14.28 1.17 -3.14
CA GLY A 89 14.27 0.84 -4.58
C GLY A 89 13.10 -0.03 -5.00
N THR A 90 12.68 -0.97 -4.15
CA THR A 90 11.53 -1.86 -4.42
C THR A 90 10.23 -1.07 -4.55
N ILE A 91 10.01 -0.06 -3.70
CA ILE A 91 8.75 0.71 -3.69
C ILE A 91 8.44 1.39 -5.05
N PRO A 92 9.32 2.23 -5.63
CA PRO A 92 9.09 2.81 -6.95
C PRO A 92 9.31 1.81 -8.10
N GLY A 93 10.03 0.71 -7.85
CA GLY A 93 10.35 -0.34 -8.83
C GLY A 93 9.39 -1.53 -8.85
N CYS A 94 8.41 -1.60 -7.94
CA CYS A 94 7.59 -2.80 -7.71
C CYS A 94 6.86 -3.30 -8.96
N SER A 95 6.44 -2.39 -9.83
CA SER A 95 5.78 -2.72 -11.09
C SER A 95 6.71 -3.28 -12.17
N LEU A 96 8.02 -3.40 -11.90
CA LEU A 96 8.99 -4.06 -12.75
C LEU A 96 9.33 -5.48 -12.28
N LEU A 97 8.93 -5.87 -11.07
CA LEU A 97 9.16 -7.22 -10.58
C LEU A 97 8.28 -8.21 -11.35
N GLN A 98 8.87 -9.34 -11.71
CA GLN A 98 8.19 -10.42 -12.41
C GLN A 98 8.05 -11.61 -11.48
N PHE A 99 6.84 -12.16 -11.46
CA PHE A 99 6.51 -13.38 -10.73
C PHE A 99 6.22 -14.48 -11.74
N HIS A 100 6.51 -15.71 -11.36
CA HIS A 100 6.41 -16.85 -12.27
C HIS A 100 5.67 -18.00 -11.60
N ASP A 101 4.93 -18.78 -12.39
CA ASP A 101 4.39 -20.06 -11.96
C ASP A 101 5.47 -21.16 -11.89
N GLU A 102 5.08 -22.36 -11.46
CA GLU A 102 5.97 -23.52 -11.41
C GLU A 102 6.54 -23.92 -12.78
N LYS A 103 5.92 -23.47 -13.88
CA LYS A 103 6.33 -23.73 -15.26
C LYS A 103 7.12 -22.56 -15.86
N HIS A 104 7.53 -21.58 -15.06
CA HIS A 104 8.23 -20.36 -15.46
C HIS A 104 7.45 -19.42 -16.39
N ASN A 105 6.12 -19.51 -16.44
CA ASN A 105 5.30 -18.51 -17.11
C ASN A 105 5.13 -17.28 -16.22
N VAL A 106 5.20 -16.09 -16.81
CA VAL A 106 4.95 -14.83 -16.09
C VAL A 106 3.52 -14.81 -15.56
N LEU A 107 3.34 -14.29 -14.35
CA LEU A 107 2.06 -14.05 -13.67
C LEU A 107 1.76 -12.54 -13.58
N PRO A 108 1.12 -11.94 -14.60
CA PRO A 108 0.78 -10.52 -14.59
C PRO A 108 -0.11 -10.10 -13.41
N GLU A 109 -1.00 -10.98 -12.96
CA GLU A 109 -1.90 -10.77 -11.83
C GLU A 109 -1.14 -10.66 -10.50
N ALA A 110 -0.10 -11.47 -10.32
CA ALA A 110 0.76 -11.43 -9.13
C ALA A 110 1.58 -10.14 -9.10
N GLN A 111 2.20 -9.78 -10.24
CA GLN A 111 2.90 -8.50 -10.39
C GLN A 111 1.98 -7.30 -10.10
N ARG A 112 0.74 -7.35 -10.59
CA ARG A 112 -0.26 -6.32 -10.37
C ARG A 112 -0.66 -6.23 -8.90
N LEU A 113 -0.96 -7.36 -8.26
CA LEU A 113 -1.31 -7.41 -6.84
C LEU A 113 -0.17 -6.88 -5.96
N PHE A 114 1.07 -7.32 -6.23
CA PHE A 114 2.25 -6.85 -5.50
C PHE A 114 2.41 -5.33 -5.63
N THR A 115 2.28 -4.81 -6.86
CA THR A 115 2.34 -3.37 -7.12
C THR A 115 1.30 -2.61 -6.31
N ILE A 116 0.05 -3.10 -6.26
CA ILE A 116 -1.03 -2.47 -5.48
C ILE A 116 -0.68 -2.48 -3.99
N LEU A 117 -0.36 -3.64 -3.42
CA LEU A 117 -0.10 -3.80 -1.98
C LEU A 117 1.06 -2.91 -1.53
N VAL A 118 2.19 -2.94 -2.25
CA VAL A 118 3.38 -2.17 -1.89
C VAL A 118 3.13 -0.66 -1.98
N THR A 119 2.47 -0.23 -3.05
CA THR A 119 2.33 1.21 -3.28
C THR A 119 1.23 1.83 -2.43
N GLU A 120 0.16 1.10 -2.14
CA GLU A 120 -0.86 1.52 -1.17
C GLU A 120 -0.30 1.55 0.26
N ALA A 121 0.52 0.57 0.63
CA ALA A 121 1.18 0.54 1.94
C ALA A 121 2.13 1.74 2.12
N ALA A 122 3.05 1.94 1.17
CA ALA A 122 4.00 3.04 1.21
C ALA A 122 3.31 4.41 1.21
N HIS A 123 2.28 4.57 0.37
CA HIS A 123 1.54 5.83 0.31
C HIS A 123 0.75 6.10 1.60
N LEU A 124 0.15 5.06 2.22
CA LEU A 124 -0.55 5.21 3.49
C LEU A 124 0.42 5.57 4.62
N ILE A 125 1.57 4.89 4.72
CA ILE A 125 2.60 5.22 5.72
C ILE A 125 3.06 6.67 5.57
N TRP A 126 3.37 7.10 4.34
CA TRP A 126 3.73 8.49 4.05
C TRP A 126 2.63 9.48 4.45
N LYS A 127 1.38 9.18 4.11
CA LYS A 127 0.24 10.03 4.44
C LYS A 127 0.04 10.13 5.96
N SER A 128 0.06 9.00 6.65
CA SER A 128 -0.05 8.95 8.12
C SER A 128 1.08 9.69 8.80
N HIS A 129 2.31 9.59 8.29
CA HIS A 129 3.45 10.37 8.76
C HIS A 129 3.20 11.88 8.63
N CYS A 130 2.74 12.34 7.46
CA CYS A 130 2.42 13.75 7.24
C CYS A 130 1.36 14.26 8.21
N GLU A 131 0.26 13.53 8.39
CA GLU A 131 -0.80 13.87 9.36
C GLU A 131 -0.23 13.97 10.78
N ILE A 132 0.64 13.04 11.18
CA ILE A 132 1.26 13.05 12.51
C ILE A 132 2.15 14.28 12.71
N VAL A 133 3.01 14.59 11.76
CA VAL A 133 3.99 15.70 11.86
C VAL A 133 3.33 17.08 11.71
N ILE A 134 2.29 17.19 10.88
CA ILE A 134 1.68 18.47 10.52
C ILE A 134 0.43 18.76 11.35
N ASP A 135 -0.47 17.79 11.50
CA ASP A 135 -1.83 18.01 12.01
C ASP A 135 -2.02 17.53 13.45
N CYS A 136 -1.30 16.49 13.88
CA CYS A 136 -1.48 15.86 15.19
C CYS A 136 -0.37 16.14 16.21
N ASN A 137 0.55 17.08 15.92
CA ASN A 137 1.67 17.45 16.80
C ASN A 137 2.46 16.24 17.34
N GLY A 138 2.66 15.22 16.50
CA GLY A 138 3.43 14.02 16.85
C GLY A 138 2.66 12.89 17.50
N LYS A 139 1.36 13.05 17.76
CA LYS A 139 0.52 11.98 18.30
C LYS A 139 0.38 10.86 17.26
N ASN A 140 0.87 9.67 17.60
CA ASN A 140 0.79 8.49 16.73
C ASN A 140 -0.66 8.02 16.54
N ILE A 141 -0.96 7.49 15.35
CA ILE A 141 -2.19 6.71 15.13
C ILE A 141 -2.05 5.32 15.75
N SER A 142 -3.17 4.74 16.16
CA SER A 142 -3.22 3.39 16.74
C SER A 142 -3.01 2.31 15.67
N VAL A 143 -2.61 1.10 16.12
CA VAL A 143 -2.49 -0.08 15.26
C VAL A 143 -3.83 -0.40 14.57
N THR A 144 -4.93 -0.37 15.33
CA THR A 144 -6.29 -0.59 14.82
C THR A 144 -6.69 0.43 13.77
N GLU A 145 -6.34 1.71 13.97
CA GLU A 145 -6.60 2.74 12.98
C GLU A 145 -5.78 2.54 11.71
N ALA A 146 -4.48 2.21 11.83
CA ALA A 146 -3.62 1.90 10.70
C ALA A 146 -4.16 0.71 9.88
N TYR A 147 -4.59 -0.35 10.56
CA TYR A 147 -5.25 -1.52 9.97
C TYR A 147 -6.50 -1.13 9.18
N ASN A 148 -7.43 -0.40 9.82
CA ASN A 148 -8.70 0.00 9.21
C ASN A 148 -8.48 0.90 7.99
N ARG A 149 -7.51 1.82 8.06
CA ARG A 149 -7.14 2.69 6.93
C ARG A 149 -6.57 1.90 5.76
N PHE A 150 -5.69 0.92 6.00
CA PHE A 150 -5.14 0.09 4.93
C PHE A 150 -6.20 -0.81 4.30
N LYS A 151 -7.05 -1.44 5.13
CA LYS A 151 -8.21 -2.21 4.64
C LYS A 151 -9.14 -1.34 3.79
N SER A 152 -9.43 -0.10 4.20
CA SER A 152 -10.20 0.85 3.38
C SER A 152 -9.52 1.14 2.05
N ALA A 153 -8.20 1.40 2.06
CA ALA A 153 -7.45 1.70 0.84
C ALA A 153 -7.45 0.53 -0.17
N ILE A 154 -7.28 -0.71 0.31
CA ILE A 154 -7.35 -1.92 -0.53
C ILE A 154 -8.76 -2.14 -1.08
N ASN A 155 -9.79 -1.94 -0.25
CA ASN A 155 -11.19 -2.00 -0.68
C ASN A 155 -11.52 -0.96 -1.74
N GLU A 156 -11.08 0.28 -1.55
CA GLU A 156 -11.23 1.35 -2.53
C GLU A 156 -10.55 1.00 -3.85
N GLN A 157 -9.34 0.44 -3.82
CA GLN A 157 -8.62 0.00 -5.02
C GLN A 157 -9.41 -1.08 -5.77
N LEU A 158 -9.92 -2.07 -5.05
CA LEU A 158 -10.75 -3.13 -5.61
C LEU A 158 -12.03 -2.60 -6.25
N GLN A 159 -12.74 -1.68 -5.58
CA GLN A 159 -13.93 -1.04 -6.15
C GLN A 159 -13.60 -0.20 -7.39
N CYS A 160 -12.48 0.52 -7.39
CA CYS A 160 -11.99 1.23 -8.57
C CYS A 160 -11.70 0.27 -9.73
N ASP A 161 -11.04 -0.86 -9.48
CA ASP A 161 -10.76 -1.89 -10.48
C ASP A 161 -12.04 -2.47 -11.08
N ILE A 162 -13.02 -2.81 -10.24
CA ILE A 162 -14.36 -3.27 -10.67
C ILE A 162 -15.01 -2.21 -11.57
N CYS A 163 -15.01 -0.95 -11.16
CA CYS A 163 -15.56 0.16 -11.93
C CYS A 163 -14.86 0.33 -13.28
N GLN A 164 -13.54 0.11 -13.32
CA GLN A 164 -12.72 0.21 -14.53
C GLN A 164 -12.94 -0.96 -15.50
N THR A 165 -13.64 -2.02 -15.12
CA THR A 165 -14.05 -3.08 -16.07
C THR A 165 -15.18 -2.67 -17.01
N ASN A 166 -15.87 -1.55 -16.74
CA ASN A 166 -16.95 -1.07 -17.59
C ASN A 166 -16.40 -0.50 -18.91
N GLN A 167 -16.47 -1.32 -19.96
CA GLN A 167 -15.99 -0.98 -21.31
C GLN A 167 -16.75 0.20 -21.93
N PHE A 168 -18.02 0.40 -21.62
CA PHE A 168 -18.79 1.54 -22.15
C PHE A 168 -18.28 2.87 -21.58
N ARG A 169 -17.97 2.89 -20.28
CA ARG A 169 -17.48 4.08 -19.58
C ARG A 169 -16.02 4.37 -19.88
N TRP A 170 -15.17 3.35 -19.88
CA TRP A 170 -13.71 3.51 -19.93
C TRP A 170 -13.07 3.19 -21.29
N LYS A 171 -13.81 2.62 -22.24
CA LYS A 171 -13.37 2.34 -23.61
C LYS A 171 -12.02 1.59 -23.62
N HIS A 172 -11.00 2.16 -24.27
CA HIS A 172 -9.67 1.56 -24.37
C HIS A 172 -8.86 1.60 -23.06
N CYS A 173 -9.31 2.35 -22.05
CA CYS A 173 -8.72 2.38 -20.72
C CYS A 173 -9.36 1.35 -19.77
N ALA A 174 -10.33 0.55 -20.24
CA ALA A 174 -10.99 -0.45 -19.41
C ALA A 174 -10.04 -1.59 -19.06
N ILE A 175 -10.06 -2.03 -17.80
CA ILE A 175 -9.33 -3.22 -17.36
C ILE A 175 -10.16 -4.45 -17.71
N SER A 176 -9.51 -5.54 -18.16
CA SER A 176 -10.25 -6.77 -18.43
C SER A 176 -10.82 -7.37 -17.15
N LYS A 177 -12.08 -7.84 -17.21
CA LYS A 177 -12.71 -8.54 -16.07
C LYS A 177 -11.89 -9.75 -15.61
N SER A 178 -11.28 -10.47 -16.55
CA SER A 178 -10.43 -11.62 -16.26
C SER A 178 -9.20 -11.24 -15.44
N LEU A 179 -8.53 -10.12 -15.76
CA LEU A 179 -7.36 -9.66 -15.01
C LEU A 179 -7.74 -9.20 -13.60
N VAL A 180 -8.84 -8.46 -13.46
CA VAL A 180 -9.37 -8.06 -12.13
C VAL A 180 -9.68 -9.31 -11.30
N LYS A 181 -10.38 -10.28 -11.89
CA LYS A 181 -10.70 -11.55 -11.24
C LYS A 181 -9.43 -12.28 -10.78
N LEU A 182 -8.46 -12.49 -11.68
CA LEU A 182 -7.20 -13.17 -11.34
C LEU A 182 -6.39 -12.45 -10.26
N THR A 183 -6.38 -11.11 -10.26
CA THR A 183 -5.65 -10.32 -9.26
C THR A 183 -6.25 -10.47 -7.87
N TRP A 184 -7.58 -10.46 -7.76
CA TRP A 184 -8.27 -10.34 -6.49
C TRP A 184 -8.89 -11.64 -5.97
N ASP A 185 -9.12 -12.65 -6.81
CA ASP A 185 -9.63 -13.95 -6.39
C ASP A 185 -8.79 -14.58 -5.27
N PRO A 186 -7.43 -14.59 -5.31
CA PRO A 186 -6.62 -15.13 -4.21
C PRO A 186 -6.81 -14.37 -2.90
N VAL A 187 -7.07 -13.07 -2.99
CA VAL A 187 -7.28 -12.17 -1.85
C VAL A 187 -8.68 -12.35 -1.26
N ILE A 188 -9.69 -12.50 -2.11
CA ILE A 188 -11.09 -12.61 -1.69
C ILE A 188 -11.47 -14.04 -1.29
N LYS A 189 -10.76 -15.07 -1.77
CA LYS A 189 -10.94 -16.47 -1.31
C LYS A 189 -10.72 -16.68 0.20
N LEU A 190 -10.18 -15.67 0.90
CA LEU A 190 -10.19 -15.59 2.36
C LEU A 190 -11.61 -15.39 2.94
N SER A 191 -12.62 -15.10 2.11
CA SER A 191 -14.02 -14.91 2.46
C SER A 191 -14.91 -15.97 1.76
N PRO A 192 -15.58 -16.86 2.52
CA PRO A 192 -16.29 -18.03 1.96
C PRO A 192 -17.63 -17.69 1.25
N ASP A 193 -18.13 -16.46 1.31
CA ASP A 193 -19.51 -16.12 0.92
C ASP A 193 -19.67 -15.49 -0.48
N LEU A 194 -18.68 -15.63 -1.37
CA LEU A 194 -18.67 -14.87 -2.62
C LEU A 194 -19.25 -15.58 -3.87
N PRO A 195 -20.12 -14.93 -4.67
CA PRO A 195 -20.58 -15.48 -5.95
C PRO A 195 -19.44 -15.64 -6.99
N ASN A 196 -19.52 -16.68 -7.83
CA ASN A 196 -18.54 -16.96 -8.88
C ASN A 196 -18.35 -15.84 -9.94
N ASP A 197 -19.33 -14.96 -10.12
CA ASP A 197 -19.31 -13.80 -11.05
C ASP A 197 -19.47 -12.48 -10.28
N TRP A 198 -18.57 -12.25 -9.32
CA TRP A 198 -18.58 -11.06 -8.47
C TRP A 198 -18.06 -9.81 -9.21
N VAL A 199 -17.24 -9.98 -10.25
CA VAL A 199 -16.64 -8.86 -10.98
C VAL A 199 -17.70 -8.10 -11.80
N GLY A 200 -18.02 -6.89 -11.36
CA GLY A 200 -19.03 -6.02 -11.97
C GLY A 200 -20.28 -5.83 -11.11
N LYS A 201 -20.36 -6.47 -9.94
CA LYS A 201 -21.36 -6.19 -8.91
C LYS A 201 -20.72 -5.29 -7.86
N SER A 202 -21.24 -4.07 -7.70
CA SER A 202 -20.68 -3.00 -6.86
C SER A 202 -20.96 -3.20 -5.35
N GLU A 203 -21.05 -4.45 -4.89
CA GLU A 203 -21.38 -4.72 -3.48
C GLU A 203 -20.09 -4.95 -2.68
N VAL A 204 -20.07 -4.36 -1.48
CA VAL A 204 -18.90 -4.23 -0.62
C VAL A 204 -18.40 -5.61 -0.22
N LEU A 205 -17.12 -5.87 -0.45
CA LEU A 205 -16.46 -7.10 -0.01
C LEU A 205 -16.17 -7.01 1.48
N VAL A 206 -17.12 -7.47 2.28
CA VAL A 206 -17.04 -7.54 3.74
C VAL A 206 -16.38 -8.87 4.11
N GLY A 207 -15.06 -8.99 3.94
CA GLY A 207 -14.41 -10.28 4.13
C GLY A 207 -12.89 -10.22 4.19
N PHE A 208 -12.36 -9.34 5.04
CA PHE A 208 -10.96 -9.41 5.45
C PHE A 208 -10.96 -9.61 6.96
N GLU A 209 -10.90 -10.87 7.41
CA GLU A 209 -10.63 -11.19 8.80
C GLU A 209 -9.11 -11.25 9.01
N PRO A 210 -8.57 -10.55 10.02
CA PRO A 210 -7.16 -10.65 10.35
C PRO A 210 -6.87 -12.02 10.99
N LEU A 211 -5.62 -12.47 10.84
CA LEU A 211 -5.03 -13.46 11.75
C LEU A 211 -5.29 -13.01 13.19
N THR A 212 -5.84 -13.90 14.00
CA THR A 212 -6.16 -13.73 15.43
C THR A 212 -4.99 -13.23 16.29
N SER A 213 -3.76 -13.20 15.76
CA SER A 213 -2.56 -12.66 16.39
C SER A 213 -2.50 -11.14 16.51
N PHE A 214 -3.27 -10.37 15.72
CA PHE A 214 -3.24 -8.90 15.77
C PHE A 214 -4.11 -8.28 16.87
N ILE A 215 -4.97 -9.07 17.52
CA ILE A 215 -5.95 -8.60 18.52
C ILE A 215 -5.37 -8.69 19.96
N ALA A 216 -4.20 -9.32 20.14
CA ALA A 216 -3.57 -9.42 21.44
C ALA A 216 -2.82 -8.13 21.79
N ASP A 217 -3.53 -7.13 22.33
CA ASP A 217 -2.91 -6.13 23.20
C ASP A 217 -2.20 -6.87 24.36
N PRO A 218 -0.90 -6.65 24.61
CA PRO A 218 -0.33 -6.91 25.91
C PRO A 218 -0.76 -5.74 26.80
N HIS A 219 -1.76 -5.97 27.64
CA HIS A 219 -2.13 -5.04 28.71
C HIS A 219 -0.87 -4.48 29.42
N PRO A 220 -0.79 -3.17 29.71
CA PRO A 220 0.18 -2.67 30.66
C PRO A 220 -0.30 -2.98 32.10
N PRO A 221 0.63 -3.05 33.08
CA PRO A 221 0.26 -3.07 34.49
C PRO A 221 -0.38 -1.76 34.96
#